data_AF-A0A6N8EEI2-F1
#
_entry.id   AF-A0A6N8EEI2-F1
#
_cell.length_a   1.000
_cell.length_b   1.000
_cell.length_c   1.000
_cell.angle_alpha   90.00
_cell.angle_beta   90.00
_cell.angle_gamma   90.00
#
_symmetry.space_group_name_H-M   'P 1'
#
loop_
_entity.id
_entity.type
_entity.pdbx_description
1 polymer ?
#
loop_
_entity_poly.entity_id
_entity_poly.type
_entity_poly.pdbx_seq_one_letter_code
_entity_poly.pdbx_strand_id
1 'polypeptide(L)'
;MNRVIVTGCPGSGWKMILPMLHSLLPEPVEPRSIEHFASEVDQPSDALFLLFYTQARRALSHALSHGLEPQAFLADWQTANRRLLAFQRRQRRRALLIDAERACAHPETLLEACQRFELIGELSPDILPKLTACQPSPPAPIEDWLAEQFLVRELDVQRLEHELEASGLALAPLATTETPDPEAIWSLYRDYREQLIQLTQTRDEQAKLVAERQTQIEALKAEKNNLSEENELLLLQLHQVQEELETTFLNSQALTQERDEQTKLAAERQKQIEGLSTEKAVLTKAETALTAARNEQAKLAAERQTQIEALKAEKTDLSEENELLLLQLHQVQEELESFFLQNQALVPELEANRLAREQLSKTLIALAGTRDAHIEQLAQADEHLRQREQAFEAERRVNRLAREQLAALIARLGETAEALHSRISHLEAQLTETREQLSVDHRPQQRPSGRFVIAIKPPLRPVSRKQYKHDRRLLTASTLFDAAWYARTYLADLPGLDPVDHYLTIGVYHGYHPSPAFDTHHYLRVNPDVVESGFNPLVHYLRFGQAEGRDSKPVED
;
A
#
# COMPACT_ATOMS: atom_id res chain seq x y z
N MET A 1 -108.01 8.48 25.39
CA MET A 1 -107.43 9.82 25.20
C MET A 1 -106.98 9.90 23.77
N ASN A 2 -107.13 11.06 23.14
CA ASN A 2 -107.17 11.15 21.68
C ASN A 2 -105.86 11.73 21.16
N ARG A 3 -105.06 10.89 20.49
CA ARG A 3 -103.78 11.34 19.90
C ARG A 3 -104.01 12.49 18.93
N VAL A 4 -103.22 13.55 19.04
CA VAL A 4 -103.31 14.69 18.12
C VAL A 4 -102.27 14.55 17.01
N ILE A 5 -102.74 14.38 15.79
CA ILE A 5 -101.92 14.32 14.59
C ILE A 5 -102.02 15.66 13.86
N VAL A 6 -100.89 16.27 13.54
CA VAL A 6 -100.82 17.55 12.82
C VAL A 6 -100.27 17.33 11.41
N THR A 7 -100.87 17.99 10.44
CA THR A 7 -100.33 18.12 9.08
C THR A 7 -100.67 19.49 8.51
N GLY A 8 -99.94 19.93 7.48
CA GLY A 8 -100.27 21.15 6.78
C GLY A 8 -99.61 21.26 5.41
N CYS A 9 -100.02 22.27 4.66
CA CYS A 9 -99.54 22.51 3.29
C CYS A 9 -98.01 22.80 3.26
N PRO A 10 -97.28 22.38 2.21
CA PRO A 10 -95.93 22.89 1.94
C PRO A 10 -95.91 24.42 1.88
N GLY A 11 -94.80 25.03 2.32
CA GLY A 11 -94.64 26.50 2.38
C GLY A 11 -95.50 27.24 3.41
N SER A 12 -96.47 26.58 4.06
CA SER A 12 -97.55 27.24 4.83
C SER A 12 -97.17 27.66 6.27
N GLY A 13 -95.87 27.74 6.59
CA GLY A 13 -95.37 28.19 7.91
C GLY A 13 -95.72 27.31 9.13
N TRP A 14 -96.66 26.36 9.03
CA TRP A 14 -97.33 25.66 10.14
C TRP A 14 -96.39 24.98 11.14
N LYS A 15 -95.16 24.64 10.74
CA LYS A 15 -94.12 24.12 11.64
C LYS A 15 -93.74 25.12 12.75
N MET A 16 -93.94 26.42 12.56
CA MET A 16 -93.78 27.46 13.58
C MET A 16 -94.82 27.35 14.70
N ILE A 17 -95.97 26.71 14.44
CA ILE A 17 -97.07 26.51 15.39
C ILE A 17 -96.83 25.25 16.24
N LEU A 18 -95.97 24.31 15.80
CA LEU A 18 -95.69 23.07 16.55
C LEU A 18 -95.17 23.31 17.98
N PRO A 19 -94.19 24.20 18.25
CA PRO A 19 -93.76 24.52 19.63
C PRO A 19 -94.91 25.03 20.50
N MET A 20 -95.83 25.81 19.92
CA MET A 20 -97.02 26.30 20.60
C MET A 20 -97.94 25.15 20.96
N LEU A 21 -98.29 24.27 20.01
CA LEU A 21 -99.15 23.10 20.25
C LEU A 21 -98.55 22.11 21.26
N HIS A 22 -97.24 21.86 21.20
CA HIS A 22 -96.52 21.04 22.19
C HIS A 22 -96.52 21.64 23.61
N SER A 23 -96.75 22.95 23.77
CA SER A 23 -96.88 23.62 25.08
C SER A 23 -98.31 23.61 25.64
N LEU A 24 -99.30 23.24 24.82
CA LEU A 24 -100.72 23.38 25.10
C LEU A 24 -101.47 22.04 25.24
N LEU A 25 -101.02 21.01 24.52
CA LEU A 25 -101.67 19.70 24.49
C LEU A 25 -100.97 18.72 25.46
N PRO A 26 -101.74 17.94 26.25
CA PRO A 26 -101.17 17.01 27.24
C PRO A 26 -100.60 15.71 26.64
N GLU A 27 -100.89 15.42 25.36
CA GLU A 27 -100.33 14.28 24.62
C GLU A 27 -99.32 14.76 23.55
N PRO A 28 -98.32 13.93 23.19
CA PRO A 28 -97.36 14.27 22.17
C PRO A 28 -98.01 14.42 20.79
N VAL A 29 -97.91 15.61 20.23
CA VAL A 29 -98.33 15.93 18.86
C VAL A 29 -97.47 15.16 17.86
N GLU A 30 -98.09 14.37 16.97
CA GLU A 30 -97.41 13.69 15.86
C GLU A 30 -97.49 14.54 14.57
N PRO A 31 -96.42 15.23 14.12
CA PRO A 31 -96.39 15.88 12.82
C PRO A 31 -96.19 14.84 11.70
N ARG A 32 -97.12 14.78 10.73
CA ARG A 32 -97.04 13.86 9.57
C ARG A 32 -97.07 14.63 8.24
N SER A 33 -96.41 14.10 7.20
CA SER A 33 -96.50 14.65 5.83
C SER A 33 -97.89 14.43 5.26
N ILE A 34 -98.41 15.42 4.53
CA ILE A 34 -99.73 15.39 3.88
C ILE A 34 -99.93 14.18 2.96
N GLU A 35 -98.84 13.65 2.39
CA GLU A 35 -98.86 12.47 1.52
C GLU A 35 -99.31 11.20 2.25
N HIS A 36 -99.02 11.09 3.56
CA HIS A 36 -99.40 9.94 4.38
C HIS A 36 -100.90 9.88 4.70
N PHE A 37 -101.67 10.91 4.32
CA PHE A 37 -103.14 10.94 4.45
C PHE A 37 -103.86 10.55 3.15
N ALA A 38 -103.12 10.39 2.05
CA ALA A 38 -103.66 9.91 0.78
C ALA A 38 -103.75 8.37 0.72
N SER A 39 -102.94 7.66 1.51
CA SER A 39 -103.04 6.21 1.72
C SER A 39 -103.99 5.88 2.87
N GLU A 40 -105.05 5.11 2.58
CA GLU A 40 -106.13 4.80 3.52
C GLU A 40 -105.79 3.70 4.55
N VAL A 41 -104.50 3.37 4.72
CA VAL A 41 -104.04 2.07 5.22
C VAL A 41 -103.76 2.01 6.72
N ASP A 42 -103.39 3.13 7.36
CA ASP A 42 -103.02 3.13 8.80
C ASP A 42 -103.42 4.45 9.50
N GLN A 43 -104.72 4.56 9.83
CA GLN A 43 -105.30 5.72 10.50
C GLN A 43 -105.97 5.29 11.82
N PRO A 44 -105.44 5.66 13.00
CA PRO A 44 -105.97 5.21 14.28
C PRO A 44 -107.39 5.75 14.54
N SER A 45 -108.26 4.90 15.08
CA SER A 45 -109.69 5.19 15.31
C SER A 45 -109.95 6.33 16.31
N ASP A 46 -109.00 6.60 17.20
CA ASP A 46 -109.19 7.52 18.35
C ASP A 46 -108.41 8.85 18.20
N ALA A 47 -107.73 9.09 17.08
CA ALA A 47 -106.97 10.34 16.89
C ALA A 47 -107.87 11.54 16.50
N LEU A 48 -107.45 12.76 16.86
CA LEU A 48 -107.91 14.00 16.22
C LEU A 48 -106.84 14.52 15.26
N PHE A 49 -107.28 15.16 14.18
CA PHE A 49 -106.41 15.72 13.15
C PHE A 49 -106.54 17.24 13.10
N LEU A 50 -105.40 17.94 13.16
CA LEU A 50 -105.31 19.38 12.92
C LEU A 50 -104.64 19.60 11.56
N LEU A 51 -105.37 20.23 10.65
CA LEU A 51 -104.99 20.45 9.25
C LEU A 51 -104.71 21.94 9.04
N PHE A 52 -103.45 22.31 8.81
CA PHE A 52 -103.06 23.70 8.62
C PHE A 52 -102.92 24.07 7.13
N TYR A 53 -103.62 25.12 6.71
CA TYR A 53 -103.43 25.76 5.40
C TYR A 53 -102.96 27.21 5.58
N THR A 54 -102.49 27.83 4.50
CA THR A 54 -102.16 29.27 4.46
C THR A 54 -102.73 29.86 3.19
N GLN A 55 -103.16 31.11 3.28
CA GLN A 55 -103.68 31.89 2.16
C GLN A 55 -102.69 31.89 0.99
N ALA A 56 -103.21 31.79 -0.23
CA ALA A 56 -102.42 31.58 -1.44
C ALA A 56 -101.43 32.73 -1.66
N ARG A 57 -101.85 33.98 -1.40
CA ARG A 57 -101.02 35.20 -1.47
C ARG A 57 -99.75 35.07 -0.62
N ARG A 58 -99.92 34.66 0.62
CA ARG A 58 -98.85 34.61 1.63
C ARG A 58 -97.93 33.41 1.42
N ALA A 59 -98.50 32.26 1.09
CA ALA A 59 -97.75 31.08 0.68
C ALA A 59 -96.86 31.38 -0.55
N LEU A 60 -97.39 32.09 -1.56
CA LEU A 60 -96.66 32.45 -2.78
C LEU A 60 -95.64 33.57 -2.55
N SER A 61 -95.93 34.59 -1.74
CA SER A 61 -94.96 35.64 -1.34
C SER A 61 -93.73 35.03 -0.65
N HIS A 62 -93.95 34.07 0.26
CA HIS A 62 -92.86 33.34 0.91
C HIS A 62 -92.09 32.41 -0.06
N ALA A 63 -92.76 31.84 -1.06
CA ALA A 63 -92.10 31.04 -2.10
C ALA A 63 -91.22 31.91 -3.03
N LEU A 64 -91.70 33.12 -3.39
CA LEU A 64 -91.00 34.09 -4.22
C LEU A 64 -89.70 34.60 -3.57
N SER A 65 -89.71 34.90 -2.27
CA SER A 65 -88.50 35.34 -1.55
C SER A 65 -87.44 34.23 -1.39
N HIS A 66 -87.82 32.97 -1.62
CA HIS A 66 -86.90 31.83 -1.72
C HIS A 66 -86.53 31.45 -3.18
N GLY A 67 -86.97 32.25 -4.17
CA GLY A 67 -86.67 32.04 -5.59
C GLY A 67 -87.38 30.85 -6.24
N LEU A 68 -88.50 30.38 -5.66
CA LEU A 68 -89.28 29.28 -6.23
C LEU A 68 -90.17 29.75 -7.39
N GLU A 69 -90.42 28.86 -8.35
CA GLU A 69 -91.28 29.17 -9.50
C GLU A 69 -92.77 29.25 -9.11
N PRO A 70 -93.48 30.36 -9.41
CA PRO A 70 -94.88 30.54 -9.04
C PRO A 70 -95.82 29.45 -9.53
N GLN A 71 -95.67 28.98 -10.77
CA GLN A 71 -96.60 28.02 -11.38
C GLN A 71 -96.47 26.63 -10.76
N ALA A 72 -95.23 26.15 -10.58
CA ALA A 72 -94.96 24.90 -9.88
C ALA A 72 -95.46 24.95 -8.43
N PHE A 73 -95.14 26.02 -7.70
CA PHE A 73 -95.59 26.21 -6.32
C PHE A 73 -97.11 26.23 -6.18
N LEU A 74 -97.83 26.92 -7.07
CA LEU A 74 -99.30 26.97 -7.03
C LEU A 74 -99.93 25.62 -7.40
N ALA A 75 -99.33 24.83 -8.30
CA ALA A 75 -99.81 23.48 -8.60
C ALA A 75 -99.67 22.54 -7.39
N ASP A 76 -98.55 22.62 -6.67
CA ASP A 76 -98.33 21.86 -5.42
C ASP A 76 -99.24 22.34 -4.29
N TRP A 77 -99.40 23.67 -4.11
CA TRP A 77 -100.33 24.26 -3.14
C TRP A 77 -101.78 23.84 -3.42
N GLN A 78 -102.23 23.86 -4.68
CA GLN A 78 -103.55 23.36 -5.06
C GLN A 78 -103.70 21.86 -4.74
N THR A 79 -102.69 21.06 -5.08
CA THR A 79 -102.71 19.60 -4.87
C THR A 79 -102.72 19.26 -3.38
N ALA A 80 -101.94 19.96 -2.56
CA ALA A 80 -101.93 19.82 -1.12
C ALA A 80 -103.28 20.21 -0.51
N ASN A 81 -103.78 21.41 -0.80
CA ASN A 81 -105.02 21.88 -0.17
C ASN A 81 -106.27 21.12 -0.62
N ARG A 82 -106.34 20.62 -1.87
CA ARG A 82 -107.37 19.66 -2.29
C ARG A 82 -107.32 18.36 -1.48
N ARG A 83 -106.14 17.86 -1.10
CA ARG A 83 -105.99 16.69 -0.21
C ARG A 83 -106.45 16.99 1.22
N LEU A 84 -106.07 18.13 1.81
CA LEU A 84 -106.56 18.55 3.14
C LEU A 84 -108.09 18.66 3.17
N LEU A 85 -108.67 19.33 2.17
CA LEU A 85 -110.11 19.53 2.02
C LEU A 85 -110.86 18.20 1.84
N ALA A 86 -110.33 17.28 1.02
CA ALA A 86 -110.92 15.96 0.85
C ALA A 86 -110.86 15.12 2.13
N PHE A 87 -109.76 15.19 2.89
CA PHE A 87 -109.61 14.51 4.18
C PHE A 87 -110.56 15.07 5.25
N GLN A 88 -110.65 16.41 5.37
CA GLN A 88 -111.62 17.08 6.25
C GLN A 88 -113.06 16.67 5.92
N ARG A 89 -113.41 16.66 4.63
CA ARG A 89 -114.78 16.32 4.17
C ARG A 89 -115.16 14.88 4.51
N ARG A 90 -114.19 13.96 4.57
CA ARG A 90 -114.35 12.56 5.02
C ARG A 90 -114.45 12.44 6.54
N GLN A 91 -113.68 13.22 7.31
CA GLN A 91 -113.54 13.09 8.76
C GLN A 91 -114.06 14.31 9.56
N ARG A 92 -115.16 14.95 9.15
CA ARG A 92 -115.69 16.22 9.71
C ARG A 92 -115.87 16.29 11.24
N ARG A 93 -115.98 15.16 11.95
CA ARG A 93 -116.07 15.11 13.43
C ARG A 93 -114.72 15.00 14.14
N ARG A 94 -113.64 14.74 13.41
CA ARG A 94 -112.30 14.41 13.90
C ARG A 94 -111.16 15.16 13.20
N ALA A 95 -111.47 16.04 12.26
CA ALA A 95 -110.48 16.80 11.50
C ALA A 95 -110.86 18.29 11.45
N LEU A 96 -110.02 19.15 12.04
CA LEU A 96 -110.18 20.60 12.04
C LEU A 96 -109.26 21.21 10.97
N LEU A 97 -109.83 22.03 10.09
CA LEU A 97 -109.08 22.80 9.09
C LEU A 97 -108.87 24.22 9.61
N ILE A 98 -107.62 24.68 9.63
CA ILE A 98 -107.18 25.88 10.35
C ILE A 98 -106.28 26.72 9.44
N ASP A 99 -106.55 28.03 9.34
CA ASP A 99 -105.61 28.98 8.73
C ASP A 99 -104.43 29.20 9.69
N ALA A 100 -103.23 28.83 9.25
CA ALA A 100 -102.00 28.91 10.02
C ALA A 100 -101.61 30.35 10.39
N GLU A 101 -101.88 31.34 9.54
CA GLU A 101 -101.54 32.73 9.85
C GLU A 101 -102.55 33.35 10.83
N ARG A 102 -103.84 33.06 10.69
CA ARG A 102 -104.85 33.45 11.69
C ARG A 102 -104.58 32.76 13.04
N ALA A 103 -104.16 31.51 13.03
CA ALA A 103 -103.77 30.76 14.24
C ALA A 103 -102.51 31.32 14.91
N CYS A 104 -101.54 31.82 14.14
CA CYS A 104 -100.36 32.53 14.63
C CYS A 104 -100.70 33.91 15.23
N ALA A 105 -101.58 34.67 14.57
CA ALA A 105 -101.94 36.03 14.99
C ALA A 105 -102.93 36.06 16.17
N HIS A 106 -103.84 35.09 16.25
CA HIS A 106 -104.94 35.02 17.22
C HIS A 106 -105.01 33.66 17.93
N PRO A 107 -103.95 33.24 18.65
CA PRO A 107 -103.88 31.94 19.33
C PRO A 107 -105.00 31.75 20.37
N GLU A 108 -105.54 32.82 20.94
CA GLU A 108 -106.71 32.80 21.83
C GLU A 108 -107.94 32.18 21.16
N THR A 109 -108.23 32.55 19.91
CA THR A 109 -109.39 32.01 19.16
C THR A 109 -109.17 30.55 18.73
N LEU A 110 -107.92 30.14 18.53
CA LEU A 110 -107.57 28.73 18.33
C LEU A 110 -107.77 27.90 19.61
N LEU A 111 -107.45 28.46 20.78
CA LEU A 111 -107.59 27.79 22.08
C LEU A 111 -109.07 27.56 22.45
N GLU A 112 -109.93 28.57 22.30
CA GLU A 112 -111.38 28.43 22.51
C GLU A 112 -111.98 27.34 21.61
N ALA A 113 -111.55 27.27 20.35
CA ALA A 113 -111.95 26.21 19.44
C ALA A 113 -111.43 24.83 19.89
N CYS A 114 -110.18 24.72 20.33
CA CYS A 114 -109.62 23.46 20.82
C CYS A 114 -110.37 22.94 22.07
N GLN A 115 -110.73 23.81 23.01
CA GLN A 115 -111.61 23.44 24.13
C GLN A 115 -112.97 22.94 23.65
N ARG A 116 -113.60 23.63 22.68
CA ARG A 116 -114.90 23.25 22.10
C ARG A 116 -114.90 21.89 21.39
N PHE A 117 -113.73 21.40 20.98
CA PHE A 117 -113.52 20.05 20.41
C PHE A 117 -112.88 19.06 21.40
N GLU A 118 -112.96 19.33 22.71
CA GLU A 118 -112.51 18.45 23.81
C GLU A 118 -111.00 18.09 23.78
N LEU A 119 -110.17 18.90 23.11
CA LEU A 119 -108.71 18.71 23.05
C LEU A 119 -107.97 19.15 24.31
N ILE A 120 -108.53 20.13 25.02
CA ILE A 120 -107.92 20.82 26.17
C ILE A 120 -109.00 20.96 27.24
N GLY A 121 -108.60 20.81 28.51
CA GLY A 121 -109.48 21.05 29.68
C GLY A 121 -109.71 22.55 29.94
N GLU A 122 -109.97 22.91 31.20
CA GLU A 122 -110.04 24.31 31.61
C GLU A 122 -108.68 25.01 31.39
N LEU A 123 -108.69 26.13 30.68
CA LEU A 123 -107.50 26.92 30.39
C LEU A 123 -107.05 27.71 31.63
N SER A 124 -105.78 27.57 32.01
CA SER A 124 -105.17 28.50 32.96
C SER A 124 -104.82 29.83 32.27
N PRO A 125 -105.22 30.99 32.82
CA PRO A 125 -104.98 32.29 32.20
C PRO A 125 -103.49 32.66 32.08
N ASP A 126 -102.61 32.05 32.89
CA ASP A 126 -101.16 32.30 32.90
C ASP A 126 -100.42 31.85 31.63
N ILE A 127 -101.09 31.10 30.75
CA ILE A 127 -100.49 30.55 29.52
C ILE A 127 -100.55 31.58 28.38
N LEU A 128 -101.64 32.32 28.25
CA LEU A 128 -101.91 33.29 27.18
C LEU A 128 -100.71 34.22 26.85
N PRO A 129 -100.10 34.95 27.80
CA PRO A 129 -99.01 35.90 27.48
C PRO A 129 -97.72 35.24 26.96
N LYS A 130 -97.55 33.92 27.11
CA LYS A 130 -96.39 33.18 26.58
C LYS A 130 -96.54 32.77 25.11
N LEU A 131 -97.76 32.83 24.56
CA LEU A 131 -98.06 32.43 23.17
C LEU A 131 -97.73 33.53 22.15
N THR A 132 -97.56 34.77 22.61
CA THR A 132 -97.30 36.01 21.85
C THR A 132 -96.04 35.99 20.95
N ALA A 133 -95.26 34.91 20.96
CA ALA A 133 -94.01 34.77 20.21
C ALA A 133 -94.18 34.36 18.73
N CYS A 134 -95.38 33.92 18.31
CA CYS A 134 -95.63 33.40 16.96
C CYS A 134 -96.15 34.43 15.95
N GLN A 135 -95.69 35.69 15.99
CA GLN A 135 -96.02 36.63 14.90
C GLN A 135 -95.32 36.20 13.60
N PRO A 136 -96.05 36.04 12.48
CA PRO A 136 -95.43 35.75 11.19
C PRO A 136 -94.61 36.97 10.74
N SER A 137 -93.48 36.72 10.09
CA SER A 137 -92.67 37.80 9.49
C SER A 137 -93.53 38.58 8.49
N PRO A 138 -93.47 39.94 8.48
CA PRO A 138 -94.16 40.72 7.46
C PRO A 138 -93.66 40.27 6.07
N PRO A 139 -94.57 40.07 5.09
CA PRO A 139 -94.16 39.63 3.77
C PRO A 139 -93.34 40.73 3.09
N ALA A 140 -92.36 40.34 2.29
CA ALA A 140 -91.56 41.31 1.54
C ALA A 140 -92.47 41.99 0.48
N PRO A 141 -92.46 43.33 0.38
CA PRO A 141 -93.55 44.07 -0.29
C PRO A 141 -93.56 43.93 -1.81
N ILE A 142 -92.41 43.63 -2.42
CA ILE A 142 -92.33 43.37 -3.86
C ILE A 142 -92.91 41.98 -4.15
N GLU A 143 -92.58 40.99 -3.32
CA GLU A 143 -92.98 39.60 -3.42
C GLU A 143 -94.46 39.38 -3.08
N ASP A 144 -95.02 40.11 -2.11
CA ASP A 144 -96.45 40.13 -1.81
C ASP A 144 -97.28 40.76 -2.94
N TRP A 145 -96.81 41.88 -3.51
CA TRP A 145 -97.43 42.48 -4.69
C TRP A 145 -97.37 41.56 -5.91
N LEU A 146 -96.22 40.94 -6.18
CA LEU A 146 -96.09 39.94 -7.25
C LEU A 146 -97.03 38.74 -7.02
N ALA A 147 -97.13 38.23 -5.79
CA ALA A 147 -98.05 37.15 -5.46
C ALA A 147 -99.51 37.53 -5.75
N GLU A 148 -99.93 38.74 -5.39
CA GLU A 148 -101.24 39.30 -5.76
C GLU A 148 -101.44 39.37 -7.28
N GLN A 149 -100.47 39.89 -8.04
CA GLN A 149 -100.56 39.97 -9.51
C GLN A 149 -100.64 38.60 -10.21
N PHE A 150 -100.00 37.56 -9.67
CA PHE A 150 -100.15 36.19 -10.16
C PHE A 150 -101.54 35.64 -9.84
N LEU A 151 -102.00 35.79 -8.60
CA LEU A 151 -103.25 35.18 -8.12
C LEU A 151 -104.51 35.79 -8.73
N VAL A 152 -104.50 37.06 -9.15
CA VAL A 152 -105.58 37.68 -9.93
C VAL A 152 -105.93 36.87 -11.19
N ARG A 153 -104.98 36.11 -11.74
CA ARG A 153 -105.18 35.29 -12.97
C ARG A 153 -105.64 33.86 -12.67
N GLU A 154 -105.46 33.37 -11.45
CA GLU A 154 -105.60 31.96 -11.08
C GLU A 154 -106.95 31.68 -10.38
N LEU A 155 -108.03 31.71 -11.17
CA LEU A 155 -109.41 31.53 -10.69
C LEU A 155 -109.63 30.21 -9.90
N ASP A 156 -108.92 29.13 -10.24
CA ASP A 156 -109.02 27.85 -9.54
C ASP A 156 -108.26 27.81 -8.21
N VAL A 157 -107.32 28.72 -7.99
CA VAL A 157 -106.70 28.97 -6.68
C VAL A 157 -107.68 29.73 -5.79
N GLN A 158 -108.27 30.82 -6.30
CA GLN A 158 -109.28 31.63 -5.57
C GLN A 158 -110.50 30.79 -5.15
N ARG A 159 -111.00 29.93 -6.06
CA ARG A 159 -112.08 28.98 -5.75
C ARG A 159 -111.72 28.03 -4.61
N LEU A 160 -110.51 27.45 -4.66
CA LEU A 160 -110.04 26.52 -3.63
C LEU A 160 -109.83 27.24 -2.29
N GLU A 161 -109.33 28.48 -2.31
CA GLU A 161 -109.15 29.32 -1.12
C GLU A 161 -110.50 29.59 -0.42
N HIS A 162 -111.54 29.99 -1.16
CA HIS A 162 -112.89 30.13 -0.60
C HIS A 162 -113.49 28.78 -0.14
N GLU A 163 -113.20 27.65 -0.80
CA GLU A 163 -113.60 26.33 -0.31
C GLU A 163 -112.90 25.93 1.00
N LEU A 164 -111.63 26.35 1.19
CA LEU A 164 -110.90 26.16 2.45
C LEU A 164 -111.48 27.04 3.56
N GLU A 165 -111.68 28.34 3.31
CA GLU A 165 -112.27 29.27 4.28
C GLU A 165 -113.67 28.82 4.73
N ALA A 166 -114.54 28.43 3.79
CA ALA A 166 -115.89 27.95 4.09
C ALA A 166 -115.92 26.56 4.77
N SER A 167 -114.82 25.80 4.73
CA SER A 167 -114.66 24.51 5.42
C SER A 167 -113.81 24.60 6.69
N GLY A 168 -113.25 25.78 6.97
CA GLY A 168 -112.27 26.04 8.01
C GLY A 168 -112.89 26.47 9.33
N LEU A 169 -112.04 26.53 10.35
CA LEU A 169 -112.35 27.13 11.63
C LEU A 169 -112.43 28.66 11.50
N ALA A 170 -113.54 29.25 11.94
CA ALA A 170 -113.75 30.69 11.97
C ALA A 170 -112.90 31.35 13.08
N LEU A 171 -111.63 31.63 12.75
CA LEU A 171 -110.73 32.45 13.55
C LEU A 171 -110.93 33.95 13.26
N ALA A 172 -110.42 34.81 14.13
CA ALA A 172 -110.46 36.26 13.91
C ALA A 172 -109.75 36.66 12.58
N PRO A 173 -110.27 37.67 11.86
CA PRO A 173 -109.63 38.15 10.64
C PRO A 173 -108.29 38.82 10.97
N LEU A 174 -107.28 38.57 10.13
CA LEU A 174 -106.03 39.31 10.18
C LEU A 174 -106.31 40.81 9.97
N ALA A 175 -105.51 41.66 10.61
CA ALA A 175 -105.46 43.08 10.26
C ALA A 175 -105.23 43.22 8.75
N THR A 176 -106.07 44.00 8.07
CA THR A 176 -106.00 44.18 6.62
C THR A 176 -104.66 44.79 6.24
N THR A 177 -103.77 43.98 5.65
CA THR A 177 -102.60 44.52 4.96
C THR A 177 -103.09 45.33 3.79
N GLU A 178 -102.98 46.65 3.89
CA GLU A 178 -103.19 47.57 2.78
C GLU A 178 -102.33 47.11 1.60
N THR A 179 -102.90 47.11 0.40
CA THR A 179 -102.17 46.72 -0.82
C THR A 179 -100.94 47.63 -0.95
N PRO A 180 -99.70 47.09 -0.97
CA PRO A 180 -98.50 47.91 -0.92
C PRO A 180 -98.48 48.92 -2.07
N ASP A 181 -98.23 50.18 -1.73
CA ASP A 181 -98.29 51.30 -2.68
C ASP A 181 -97.33 51.08 -3.87
N PRO A 182 -97.82 51.10 -5.13
CA PRO A 182 -96.96 51.03 -6.31
C PRO A 182 -95.78 52.01 -6.32
N GLU A 183 -95.91 53.20 -5.73
CA GLU A 183 -94.79 54.15 -5.64
C GLU A 183 -93.74 53.72 -4.60
N ALA A 184 -94.17 53.14 -3.46
CA ALA A 184 -93.26 52.56 -2.47
C ALA A 184 -92.53 51.31 -3.02
N ILE A 185 -93.24 50.43 -3.73
CA ILE A 185 -92.66 49.27 -4.44
C ILE A 185 -91.64 49.75 -5.48
N TRP A 186 -91.95 50.80 -6.24
CA TRP A 186 -91.04 51.38 -7.23
C TRP A 186 -89.79 51.99 -6.60
N SER A 187 -89.89 52.61 -5.42
CA SER A 187 -88.71 53.05 -4.66
C SER A 187 -87.84 51.87 -4.26
N LEU A 188 -88.41 50.85 -3.60
CA LEU A 188 -87.64 49.68 -3.14
C LEU A 188 -86.99 48.92 -4.31
N TYR A 189 -87.66 48.81 -5.46
CA TYR A 189 -87.07 48.22 -6.67
C TYR A 189 -85.93 49.09 -7.23
N ARG A 190 -86.05 50.43 -7.20
CA ARG A 190 -84.97 51.34 -7.60
C ARG A 190 -83.76 51.19 -6.68
N ASP A 191 -83.98 51.23 -5.37
CA ASP A 191 -82.93 51.13 -4.35
C ASP A 191 -82.18 49.79 -4.48
N TYR A 192 -82.91 48.68 -4.69
CA TYR A 192 -82.34 47.36 -4.98
C TYR A 192 -81.53 47.33 -6.29
N ARG A 193 -82.02 48.00 -7.36
CA ARG A 193 -81.30 48.09 -8.64
C ARG A 193 -80.03 48.95 -8.54
N GLU A 194 -80.05 50.02 -7.76
CA GLU A 194 -78.87 50.84 -7.47
C GLU A 194 -77.84 50.07 -6.63
N GLN A 195 -78.27 49.32 -5.61
CA GLN A 195 -77.41 48.41 -4.86
C GLN A 195 -76.79 47.32 -5.75
N LEU A 196 -77.55 46.70 -6.65
CA LEU A 196 -77.00 45.74 -7.63
C LEU A 196 -75.94 46.37 -8.52
N ILE A 197 -76.15 47.61 -9.00
CA ILE A 197 -75.17 48.33 -9.82
C ILE A 197 -73.89 48.58 -9.01
N GLN A 198 -74.00 49.08 -7.77
CA GLN A 198 -72.85 49.29 -6.87
C GLN A 198 -72.10 47.98 -6.58
N LEU A 199 -72.81 46.87 -6.37
CA LEU A 199 -72.20 45.54 -6.17
C LEU A 199 -71.49 45.03 -7.42
N THR A 200 -71.99 45.30 -8.63
CA THR A 200 -71.26 44.98 -9.87
C THR A 200 -70.03 45.87 -10.06
N GLN A 201 -70.12 47.17 -9.79
CA GLN A 201 -69.00 48.11 -9.91
C GLN A 201 -67.87 47.76 -8.94
N THR A 202 -68.19 47.55 -7.66
CA THR A 202 -67.19 47.17 -6.65
C THR A 202 -66.59 45.78 -6.91
N ARG A 203 -67.34 44.83 -7.48
CA ARG A 203 -66.80 43.54 -7.97
C ARG A 203 -65.80 43.74 -9.12
N ASP A 204 -66.11 44.60 -10.08
CA ASP A 204 -65.24 44.85 -11.23
C ASP A 204 -63.97 45.65 -10.83
N GLU A 205 -64.08 46.53 -9.85
CA GLU A 205 -62.93 47.20 -9.21
C GLU A 205 -62.04 46.20 -8.47
N GLN A 206 -62.62 45.30 -7.67
CA GLN A 206 -61.88 44.21 -7.03
C GLN A 206 -61.19 43.30 -8.06
N ALA A 207 -61.86 42.99 -9.18
CA ALA A 207 -61.27 42.18 -10.25
C ALA A 207 -60.05 42.87 -10.90
N LYS A 208 -60.11 44.20 -11.12
CA LYS A 208 -58.95 44.99 -11.60
C LYS A 208 -57.80 44.98 -10.60
N LEU A 209 -58.08 45.25 -9.32
CA LEU A 209 -57.07 45.24 -8.25
C LEU A 209 -56.42 43.86 -8.06
N VAL A 210 -57.16 42.77 -8.29
CA VAL A 210 -56.61 41.40 -8.30
C VAL A 210 -55.69 41.19 -9.51
N ALA A 211 -56.08 41.65 -10.70
CA ALA A 211 -55.24 41.55 -11.90
C ALA A 211 -53.94 42.38 -11.78
N GLU A 212 -54.01 43.60 -11.25
CA GLU A 212 -52.85 44.45 -10.97
C GLU A 212 -51.90 43.84 -9.93
N ARG A 213 -52.43 43.21 -8.88
CA ARG A 213 -51.62 42.48 -7.90
C ARG A 213 -51.00 41.22 -8.49
N GLN A 214 -51.70 40.52 -9.39
CA GLN A 214 -51.18 39.33 -10.04
C GLN A 214 -49.97 39.67 -10.93
N THR A 215 -50.02 40.74 -11.73
CA THR A 215 -48.89 41.17 -12.56
C THR A 215 -47.72 41.68 -11.72
N GLN A 216 -47.97 42.35 -10.58
CA GLN A 216 -46.93 42.70 -9.60
C GLN A 216 -46.27 41.45 -8.99
N ILE A 217 -47.05 40.42 -8.64
CA ILE A 217 -46.54 39.14 -8.13
C ILE A 217 -45.71 38.41 -9.20
N GLU A 218 -46.08 38.48 -10.47
CA GLU A 218 -45.32 37.89 -11.58
C GLU A 218 -44.01 38.64 -11.86
N ALA A 219 -44.02 39.97 -11.80
CA ALA A 219 -42.79 40.78 -11.88
C ALA A 219 -41.82 40.48 -10.73
N LEU A 220 -42.31 40.44 -9.48
CA LEU A 220 -41.48 40.10 -8.31
C LEU A 220 -40.95 38.66 -8.33
N LYS A 221 -41.66 37.72 -8.97
CA LYS A 221 -41.14 36.36 -9.22
C LYS A 221 -40.01 36.36 -10.24
N ALA A 222 -40.12 37.14 -11.33
CA ALA A 222 -39.06 37.27 -12.31
C ALA A 222 -37.80 37.92 -11.70
N GLU A 223 -37.96 39.01 -10.95
CA GLU A 223 -36.87 39.67 -10.21
C GLU A 223 -36.19 38.70 -9.23
N LYS A 224 -36.97 37.93 -8.45
CA LYS A 224 -36.42 36.90 -7.55
C LYS A 224 -35.64 35.83 -8.30
N ASN A 225 -36.13 35.37 -9.46
CA ASN A 225 -35.44 34.33 -10.24
C ASN A 225 -34.11 34.86 -10.77
N ASN A 226 -34.09 36.06 -11.36
CA ASN A 226 -32.85 36.71 -11.82
C ASN A 226 -31.84 36.84 -10.67
N LEU A 227 -32.27 37.28 -9.49
CA LEU A 227 -31.42 37.35 -8.30
C LEU A 227 -30.95 35.96 -7.84
N SER A 228 -31.71 34.88 -8.05
CA SER A 228 -31.25 33.51 -7.77
C SER A 228 -30.14 33.10 -8.73
N GLU A 229 -30.31 33.36 -10.02
CA GLU A 229 -29.33 33.06 -11.08
C GLU A 229 -28.03 33.86 -10.87
N GLU A 230 -28.13 35.14 -10.48
CA GLU A 230 -26.97 35.97 -10.08
C GLU A 230 -26.25 35.40 -8.84
N ASN A 231 -26.98 34.96 -7.81
CA ASN A 231 -26.38 34.36 -6.62
C ASN A 231 -25.71 33.00 -6.93
N GLU A 232 -26.30 32.16 -7.79
CA GLU A 232 -25.70 30.90 -8.24
C GLU A 232 -24.40 31.15 -9.04
N LEU A 233 -24.39 32.16 -9.91
CA LEU A 233 -23.19 32.57 -10.65
C LEU A 233 -22.09 33.14 -9.73
N LEU A 234 -22.47 33.92 -8.71
CA LEU A 234 -21.53 34.41 -7.69
C LEU A 234 -20.94 33.28 -6.82
N LEU A 235 -21.73 32.25 -6.51
CA LEU A 235 -21.24 31.06 -5.79
C LEU A 235 -20.24 30.25 -6.64
N LEU A 236 -20.50 30.10 -7.94
CA LEU A 236 -19.55 29.45 -8.87
C LEU A 236 -18.24 30.24 -8.99
N GLN A 237 -18.32 31.58 -9.10
CA GLN A 237 -17.13 32.44 -9.10
C GLN A 237 -16.35 32.33 -7.78
N LEU A 238 -17.05 32.27 -6.63
CA LEU A 238 -16.42 32.10 -5.32
C LEU A 238 -15.69 30.76 -5.21
N HIS A 239 -16.28 29.67 -5.72
CA HIS A 239 -15.60 28.36 -5.76
C HIS A 239 -14.38 28.36 -6.68
N GLN A 240 -14.45 28.96 -7.87
CA GLN A 240 -13.27 29.08 -8.75
C GLN A 240 -12.13 29.85 -8.04
N VAL A 241 -12.44 30.96 -7.38
CA VAL A 241 -11.45 31.74 -6.60
C VAL A 241 -10.89 30.93 -5.42
N GLN A 242 -11.68 30.04 -4.81
CA GLN A 242 -11.20 29.12 -3.79
C GLN A 242 -10.23 28.08 -4.37
N GLU A 243 -10.54 27.46 -5.51
CA GLU A 243 -9.64 26.51 -6.19
C GLU A 243 -8.32 27.19 -6.64
N GLU A 244 -8.39 28.42 -7.14
CA GLU A 244 -7.20 29.24 -7.47
C GLU A 244 -6.38 29.59 -6.23
N LEU A 245 -7.01 29.85 -5.08
CA LEU A 245 -6.33 30.09 -3.81
C LEU A 245 -5.72 28.81 -3.21
N GLU A 246 -6.40 27.66 -3.30
CA GLU A 246 -5.88 26.37 -2.83
C GLU A 246 -4.70 25.90 -3.69
N THR A 247 -4.79 26.01 -5.02
CA THR A 247 -3.69 25.65 -5.92
C THR A 247 -2.49 26.59 -5.76
N THR A 248 -2.69 27.90 -5.60
CA THR A 248 -1.57 28.82 -5.30
C THR A 248 -0.98 28.60 -3.91
N PHE A 249 -1.79 28.24 -2.90
CA PHE A 249 -1.31 27.84 -1.58
C PHE A 249 -0.44 26.57 -1.65
N LEU A 250 -0.93 25.50 -2.29
CA LEU A 250 -0.20 24.24 -2.47
C LEU A 250 1.11 24.46 -3.24
N ASN A 251 1.09 25.27 -4.31
CA ASN A 251 2.31 25.64 -5.05
C ASN A 251 3.30 26.42 -4.16
N SER A 252 2.83 27.31 -3.29
CA SER A 252 3.70 28.02 -2.33
C SER A 252 4.28 27.08 -1.25
N GLN A 253 3.52 26.05 -0.86
CA GLN A 253 3.98 25.00 0.06
C GLN A 253 5.04 24.10 -0.59
N ALA A 254 4.85 23.70 -1.85
CA ALA A 254 5.85 22.97 -2.62
C ALA A 254 7.14 23.78 -2.80
N LEU A 255 7.04 25.05 -3.21
CA LEU A 255 8.20 25.94 -3.38
C LEU A 255 8.95 26.21 -2.06
N THR A 256 8.26 26.23 -0.91
CA THR A 256 8.93 26.34 0.39
C THR A 256 9.60 25.03 0.81
N GLN A 257 9.00 23.87 0.53
CA GLN A 257 9.65 22.57 0.71
C GLN A 257 10.89 22.43 -0.18
N GLU A 258 10.80 22.74 -1.47
CA GLU A 258 11.95 22.74 -2.40
C GLU A 258 13.07 23.67 -1.92
N ARG A 259 12.73 24.88 -1.43
CA ARG A 259 13.73 25.81 -0.89
C ARG A 259 14.39 25.28 0.38
N ASP A 260 13.62 24.63 1.25
CA ASP A 260 14.14 24.04 2.49
C ASP A 260 14.95 22.75 2.21
N GLU A 261 14.71 22.04 1.11
CA GLU A 261 15.59 20.99 0.59
C GLU A 261 16.85 21.55 -0.07
N GLN A 262 16.73 22.58 -0.89
CA GLN A 262 17.89 23.27 -1.49
C GLN A 262 18.82 23.87 -0.43
N THR A 263 18.29 24.41 0.67
CA THR A 263 19.13 24.91 1.78
C THR A 263 19.79 23.78 2.57
N LYS A 264 19.15 22.62 2.78
CA LYS A 264 19.80 21.42 3.33
C LYS A 264 20.94 20.94 2.42
N LEU A 265 20.66 20.77 1.12
CA LEU A 265 21.66 20.36 0.12
C LEU A 265 22.80 21.38 0.00
N ALA A 266 22.53 22.69 0.13
CA ALA A 266 23.55 23.72 0.17
C ALA A 266 24.40 23.62 1.45
N ALA A 267 23.81 23.36 2.62
CA ALA A 267 24.53 23.16 3.87
C ALA A 267 25.39 21.88 3.86
N GLU A 268 24.89 20.79 3.27
CA GLU A 268 25.66 19.56 3.06
C GLU A 268 26.84 19.77 2.09
N ARG A 269 26.61 20.45 0.96
CA ARG A 269 27.67 20.83 0.01
C ARG A 269 28.69 21.77 0.65
N GLN A 270 28.25 22.73 1.47
CA GLN A 270 29.14 23.62 2.22
C GLN A 270 30.00 22.83 3.21
N LYS A 271 29.41 21.90 3.96
CA LYS A 271 30.14 20.99 4.87
C LYS A 271 31.12 20.06 4.12
N GLN A 272 30.77 19.61 2.92
CA GLN A 272 31.69 18.87 2.04
C GLN A 272 32.84 19.75 1.53
N ILE A 273 32.56 21.00 1.14
CA ILE A 273 33.58 21.98 0.72
C ILE A 273 34.52 22.30 1.90
N GLU A 274 34.00 22.48 3.09
CA GLU A 274 34.79 22.66 4.32
C GLU A 274 35.66 21.43 4.60
N GLY A 275 35.10 20.21 4.57
CA GLY A 275 35.84 18.96 4.68
C GLY A 275 36.99 18.87 3.66
N LEU A 276 36.68 19.00 2.38
CA LEU A 276 37.66 19.00 1.28
C LEU A 276 38.69 20.13 1.41
N SER A 277 38.32 21.29 2.00
CA SER A 277 39.28 22.36 2.28
C SER A 277 40.26 21.98 3.41
N THR A 278 39.79 21.27 4.45
CA THR A 278 40.68 20.74 5.50
C THR A 278 41.58 19.61 4.97
N GLU A 279 41.07 18.72 4.13
CA GLU A 279 41.87 17.69 3.45
C GLU A 279 42.91 18.34 2.54
N LYS A 280 42.55 19.35 1.74
CA LYS A 280 43.48 20.12 0.92
C LYS A 280 44.52 20.88 1.76
N ALA A 281 44.15 21.37 2.95
CA ALA A 281 45.09 22.00 3.89
C ALA A 281 46.03 20.99 4.55
N VAL A 282 45.62 19.71 4.71
CA VAL A 282 46.50 18.62 5.14
C VAL A 282 47.40 18.15 3.99
N LEU A 283 46.87 18.02 2.77
CA LEU A 283 47.64 17.64 1.59
C LEU A 283 48.71 18.69 1.24
N THR A 284 48.40 19.97 1.25
CA THR A 284 49.41 21.04 1.02
C THR A 284 50.47 21.11 2.13
N LYS A 285 50.12 20.76 3.38
CA LYS A 285 51.11 20.52 4.45
C LYS A 285 51.97 19.28 4.19
N ALA A 286 51.40 18.21 3.65
CA ALA A 286 52.14 17.02 3.25
C ALA A 286 53.05 17.26 2.04
N GLU A 287 52.61 18.04 1.04
CA GLU A 287 53.39 18.47 -0.12
C GLU A 287 54.56 19.38 0.28
N THR A 288 54.34 20.34 1.19
CA THR A 288 55.42 21.20 1.71
C THR A 288 56.40 20.41 2.58
N ALA A 289 55.93 19.45 3.39
CA ALA A 289 56.81 18.53 4.13
C ALA A 289 57.59 17.59 3.18
N LEU A 290 56.96 17.06 2.14
CA LEU A 290 57.60 16.14 1.18
C LEU A 290 58.58 16.87 0.25
N THR A 291 58.32 18.12 -0.13
CA THR A 291 59.29 18.96 -0.86
C THR A 291 60.44 19.39 0.04
N ALA A 292 60.20 19.72 1.31
CA ALA A 292 61.27 19.94 2.29
C ALA A 292 62.16 18.69 2.46
N ALA A 293 61.56 17.52 2.68
CA ALA A 293 62.26 16.24 2.78
C ALA A 293 62.99 15.87 1.47
N ARG A 294 62.44 16.23 0.29
CA ARG A 294 63.11 16.03 -1.00
C ARG A 294 64.32 16.96 -1.16
N ASN A 295 64.25 18.19 -0.68
CA ASN A 295 65.37 19.13 -0.67
C ASN A 295 66.46 18.69 0.31
N GLU A 296 66.07 18.15 1.48
CA GLU A 296 66.99 17.55 2.44
C GLU A 296 67.68 16.29 1.87
N GLN A 297 66.92 15.39 1.24
CA GLN A 297 67.47 14.23 0.51
C GLN A 297 68.40 14.67 -0.63
N ALA A 298 68.09 15.75 -1.36
CA ALA A 298 68.96 16.30 -2.39
C ALA A 298 70.26 16.89 -1.81
N LYS A 299 70.19 17.55 -0.65
CA LYS A 299 71.37 18.04 0.08
C LYS A 299 72.25 16.89 0.57
N LEU A 300 71.66 15.87 1.20
CA LEU A 300 72.35 14.66 1.64
C LEU A 300 72.93 13.86 0.46
N ALA A 301 72.27 13.87 -0.70
CA ALA A 301 72.80 13.27 -1.93
C ALA A 301 73.98 14.07 -2.49
N ALA A 302 73.94 15.41 -2.45
CA ALA A 302 75.07 16.25 -2.83
C ALA A 302 76.27 16.10 -1.89
N GLU A 303 76.05 16.03 -0.57
CA GLU A 303 77.09 15.76 0.43
C GLU A 303 77.70 14.36 0.26
N ARG A 304 76.90 13.35 -0.10
CA ARG A 304 77.42 12.03 -0.48
C ARG A 304 78.15 12.04 -1.80
N GLN A 305 77.73 12.84 -2.77
CA GLN A 305 78.41 12.98 -4.07
C GLN A 305 79.78 13.63 -3.90
N THR A 306 79.91 14.70 -3.11
CA THR A 306 81.21 15.31 -2.82
C THR A 306 82.11 14.39 -1.99
N GLN A 307 81.56 13.58 -1.08
CA GLN A 307 82.31 12.50 -0.42
C GLN A 307 82.78 11.43 -1.42
N ILE A 308 81.95 11.02 -2.37
CA ILE A 308 82.32 10.07 -3.44
C ILE A 308 83.39 10.67 -4.37
N GLU A 309 83.36 11.97 -4.62
CA GLU A 309 84.38 12.68 -5.42
C GLU A 309 85.70 12.85 -4.65
N ALA A 310 85.66 13.14 -3.35
CA ALA A 310 86.83 13.14 -2.48
C ALA A 310 87.47 11.74 -2.37
N LEU A 311 86.67 10.69 -2.16
CA LEU A 311 87.14 9.29 -2.13
C LEU A 311 87.65 8.81 -3.51
N LYS A 312 87.21 9.43 -4.61
CA LYS A 312 87.78 9.19 -5.94
C LYS A 312 89.13 9.89 -6.11
N ALA A 313 89.28 11.10 -5.59
CA ALA A 313 90.57 11.82 -5.56
C ALA A 313 91.59 11.06 -4.70
N GLU A 314 91.24 10.70 -3.46
CA GLU A 314 92.07 9.85 -2.60
C GLU A 314 92.46 8.52 -3.29
N LYS A 315 91.55 7.95 -4.09
CA LYS A 315 91.85 6.76 -4.91
C LYS A 315 92.79 7.06 -6.10
N THR A 316 92.69 8.21 -6.78
CA THR A 316 93.64 8.57 -7.84
C THR A 316 95.01 8.87 -7.25
N ASP A 317 95.08 9.60 -6.14
CA ASP A 317 96.32 9.91 -5.43
C ASP A 317 97.03 8.62 -4.99
N LEU A 318 96.29 7.68 -4.38
CA LEU A 318 96.80 6.34 -4.07
C LEU A 318 97.15 5.52 -5.33
N SER A 319 96.53 5.76 -6.49
CA SER A 319 96.89 5.10 -7.75
C SER A 319 98.22 5.64 -8.29
N GLU A 320 98.43 6.94 -8.21
CA GLU A 320 99.68 7.61 -8.59
C GLU A 320 100.82 7.21 -7.65
N GLU A 321 100.57 7.09 -6.33
CA GLU A 321 101.54 6.50 -5.39
C GLU A 321 101.88 5.04 -5.73
N ASN A 322 100.90 4.22 -6.13
CA ASN A 322 101.15 2.83 -6.55
C ASN A 322 101.92 2.74 -7.88
N GLU A 323 101.67 3.63 -8.84
CA GLU A 323 102.47 3.71 -10.08
C GLU A 323 103.91 4.18 -9.79
N LEU A 324 104.09 5.11 -8.85
CA LEU A 324 105.41 5.59 -8.42
C LEU A 324 106.19 4.50 -7.63
N LEU A 325 105.50 3.71 -6.82
CA LEU A 325 106.06 2.50 -6.18
C LEU A 325 106.41 1.41 -7.21
N LEU A 326 105.63 1.24 -8.28
CA LEU A 326 105.96 0.32 -9.38
C LEU A 326 107.20 0.77 -10.16
N LEU A 327 107.37 2.07 -10.38
CA LEU A 327 108.60 2.63 -10.96
C LEU A 327 109.82 2.40 -10.06
N GLN A 328 109.69 2.60 -8.74
CA GLN A 328 110.74 2.27 -7.77
C GLN A 328 111.05 0.76 -7.75
N LEU A 329 110.03 -0.10 -7.88
CA LEU A 329 110.21 -1.55 -7.96
C LEU A 329 110.98 -1.96 -9.23
N HIS A 330 110.68 -1.35 -10.39
CA HIS A 330 111.45 -1.57 -11.61
C HIS A 330 112.90 -1.10 -11.47
N GLN A 331 113.14 0.04 -10.81
CA GLN A 331 114.50 0.53 -10.55
C GLN A 331 115.30 -0.44 -9.66
N VAL A 332 114.67 -1.00 -8.62
CA VAL A 332 115.26 -2.07 -7.79
C VAL A 332 115.45 -3.38 -8.57
N GLN A 333 114.61 -3.67 -9.57
CA GLN A 333 114.81 -4.83 -10.46
C GLN A 333 116.02 -4.65 -11.38
N GLU A 334 116.25 -3.47 -11.97
CA GLU A 334 117.46 -3.18 -12.75
C GLU A 334 118.73 -3.30 -11.88
N GLU A 335 118.70 -2.80 -10.65
CA GLU A 335 119.79 -3.00 -9.69
C GLU A 335 120.02 -4.49 -9.38
N LEU A 336 118.96 -5.27 -9.14
CA LEU A 336 119.06 -6.72 -8.89
C LEU A 336 119.56 -7.51 -10.12
N GLU A 337 119.20 -7.13 -11.34
CA GLU A 337 119.75 -7.73 -12.55
C GLU A 337 121.25 -7.42 -12.71
N SER A 338 121.69 -6.22 -12.32
CA SER A 338 123.13 -5.89 -12.27
C SER A 338 123.89 -6.74 -11.24
N PHE A 339 123.29 -6.99 -10.07
CA PHE A 339 123.84 -7.92 -9.07
C PHE A 339 123.80 -9.38 -9.53
N PHE A 340 122.81 -9.79 -10.31
CA PHE A 340 122.73 -11.15 -10.87
C PHE A 340 123.87 -11.41 -11.86
N LEU A 341 124.16 -10.43 -12.75
CA LEU A 341 125.30 -10.47 -13.66
C LEU A 341 126.65 -10.51 -12.92
N GLN A 342 126.80 -9.80 -11.80
CA GLN A 342 127.98 -9.94 -10.93
C GLN A 342 128.12 -11.34 -10.31
N ASN A 343 127.02 -11.92 -9.81
CA ASN A 343 127.05 -13.27 -9.22
C ASN A 343 127.36 -14.37 -10.25
N GLN A 344 127.04 -14.16 -11.53
CA GLN A 344 127.39 -15.09 -12.60
C GLN A 344 128.92 -15.25 -12.77
N ALA A 345 129.72 -14.28 -12.33
CA ALA A 345 131.19 -14.35 -12.36
C ALA A 345 131.82 -15.20 -11.23
N LEU A 346 131.06 -15.57 -10.18
CA LEU A 346 131.56 -16.38 -9.05
C LEU A 346 131.41 -17.90 -9.25
N VAL A 347 130.71 -18.33 -10.29
CA VAL A 347 130.51 -19.75 -10.65
C VAL A 347 131.81 -20.58 -10.73
N PRO A 348 132.95 -20.13 -11.31
CA PRO A 348 134.15 -20.96 -11.43
C PRO A 348 134.81 -21.34 -10.08
N GLU A 349 134.63 -20.57 -8.99
CA GLU A 349 135.14 -20.99 -7.67
C GLU A 349 134.38 -22.21 -7.10
N LEU A 350 133.11 -22.40 -7.51
CA LEU A 350 132.31 -23.55 -7.09
C LEU A 350 132.79 -24.86 -7.74
N GLU A 351 133.33 -24.79 -8.96
CA GLU A 351 133.86 -25.96 -9.67
C GLU A 351 135.21 -26.44 -9.10
N ALA A 352 136.03 -25.54 -8.54
CA ALA A 352 137.23 -25.94 -7.79
C ALA A 352 136.88 -26.85 -6.59
N ASN A 353 135.80 -26.53 -5.87
CA ASN A 353 135.25 -27.38 -4.79
C ASN A 353 134.69 -28.73 -5.30
N ARG A 354 134.28 -28.81 -6.58
CA ARG A 354 133.84 -30.07 -7.19
C ARG A 354 135.00 -31.04 -7.41
N LEU A 355 136.19 -30.55 -7.75
CA LEU A 355 137.37 -31.38 -7.97
C LEU A 355 137.88 -32.03 -6.67
N ALA A 356 137.73 -31.37 -5.52
CA ALA A 356 138.07 -31.97 -4.21
C ALA A 356 137.28 -33.27 -3.92
N ARG A 357 136.05 -33.39 -4.43
CA ARG A 357 135.24 -34.61 -4.31
C ARG A 357 135.72 -35.76 -5.20
N GLU A 358 136.61 -35.51 -6.16
CA GLU A 358 137.19 -36.55 -7.04
C GLU A 358 138.24 -37.43 -6.33
N GLN A 359 138.76 -37.01 -5.17
CA GLN A 359 139.71 -37.81 -4.40
C GLN A 359 139.04 -38.93 -3.58
N LEU A 360 137.81 -38.71 -3.09
CA LEU A 360 137.16 -39.64 -2.16
C LEU A 360 136.60 -40.91 -2.83
N SER A 361 136.34 -40.90 -4.14
CA SER A 361 135.90 -42.10 -4.88
C SER A 361 137.06 -43.01 -5.30
N LYS A 362 138.27 -42.45 -5.48
CA LYS A 362 139.46 -43.20 -5.91
C LYS A 362 139.96 -44.20 -4.86
N THR A 363 139.68 -43.97 -3.58
CA THR A 363 140.00 -44.92 -2.49
C THR A 363 139.10 -46.15 -2.49
N LEU A 364 137.83 -46.03 -2.88
CA LEU A 364 136.89 -47.16 -2.99
C LEU A 364 137.26 -48.13 -4.14
N ILE A 365 137.99 -47.65 -5.15
CA ILE A 365 138.51 -48.50 -6.24
C ILE A 365 139.74 -49.31 -5.77
N ALA A 366 140.55 -48.78 -4.85
CA ALA A 366 141.74 -49.48 -4.36
C ALA A 366 141.43 -50.72 -3.51
N LEU A 367 140.30 -50.73 -2.78
CA LEU A 367 139.88 -51.86 -1.94
C LEU A 367 139.32 -53.06 -2.71
N ALA A 368 139.19 -52.99 -4.03
CA ALA A 368 138.91 -54.16 -4.87
C ALA A 368 140.19 -54.94 -5.24
N GLY A 369 141.35 -54.28 -5.29
CA GLY A 369 142.63 -54.88 -5.70
C GLY A 369 143.17 -55.94 -4.75
N THR A 370 142.69 -55.97 -3.50
CA THR A 370 143.01 -57.03 -2.52
C THR A 370 142.39 -58.39 -2.87
N ARG A 371 141.47 -58.46 -3.85
CA ARG A 371 140.97 -59.75 -4.36
C ARG A 371 141.98 -60.45 -5.27
N ASP A 372 142.77 -59.69 -6.03
CA ASP A 372 143.59 -60.25 -7.10
C ASP A 372 145.01 -60.65 -6.63
N ALA A 373 145.42 -60.19 -5.43
CA ALA A 373 146.58 -60.73 -4.71
C ALA A 373 146.35 -62.13 -4.11
N HIS A 374 145.11 -62.64 -4.07
CA HIS A 374 144.74 -63.79 -3.26
C HIS A 374 144.92 -65.17 -3.93
N ILE A 375 145.18 -65.22 -5.25
CA ILE A 375 145.23 -66.49 -6.01
C ILE A 375 146.57 -66.77 -6.70
N GLU A 376 147.56 -65.88 -6.56
CA GLU A 376 148.98 -66.30 -6.67
C GLU A 376 149.33 -67.39 -5.62
N GLN A 377 148.52 -67.49 -4.56
CA GLN A 377 148.54 -68.61 -3.59
C GLN A 377 148.14 -69.97 -4.20
N LEU A 378 147.42 -70.03 -5.34
CA LEU A 378 147.14 -71.31 -6.03
C LEU A 378 148.31 -71.81 -6.89
N ALA A 379 149.28 -70.96 -7.24
CA ALA A 379 150.51 -71.42 -7.89
C ALA A 379 151.32 -72.38 -7.00
N GLN A 380 151.11 -72.33 -5.67
CA GLN A 380 151.70 -73.27 -4.71
C GLN A 380 150.88 -74.56 -4.51
N ALA A 381 149.63 -74.61 -4.99
CA ALA A 381 148.80 -75.81 -4.92
C ALA A 381 149.17 -76.85 -6.00
N ASP A 382 149.65 -76.40 -7.16
CA ASP A 382 149.98 -77.25 -8.31
C ASP A 382 151.19 -78.18 -8.07
N GLU A 383 152.13 -77.74 -7.21
CA GLU A 383 153.24 -78.59 -6.75
C GLU A 383 152.82 -79.54 -5.61
N HIS A 384 151.78 -79.21 -4.85
CA HIS A 384 151.33 -80.03 -3.71
C HIS A 384 150.49 -81.25 -4.13
N LEU A 385 149.75 -81.19 -5.24
CA LEU A 385 148.94 -82.32 -5.70
C LEU A 385 149.79 -83.43 -6.36
N ARG A 386 150.99 -83.10 -6.86
CA ARG A 386 152.04 -84.07 -7.28
C ARG A 386 152.47 -85.02 -6.14
N GLN A 387 152.17 -84.69 -4.89
CA GLN A 387 152.40 -85.60 -3.75
C GLN A 387 151.16 -86.44 -3.38
N ARG A 388 149.94 -86.05 -3.80
CA ARG A 388 148.69 -86.62 -3.26
C ARG A 388 148.07 -87.74 -4.09
N GLU A 389 148.59 -88.02 -5.28
CA GLU A 389 148.35 -89.31 -5.97
C GLU A 389 148.82 -90.51 -5.12
N GLN A 390 149.77 -90.28 -4.18
CA GLN A 390 150.24 -91.30 -3.23
C GLN A 390 149.24 -91.60 -2.08
N ALA A 391 148.07 -90.94 -2.04
CA ALA A 391 147.08 -91.09 -0.96
C ALA A 391 145.90 -92.04 -1.27
N PHE A 392 145.94 -92.77 -2.40
CA PHE A 392 144.89 -93.66 -2.91
C PHE A 392 144.43 -94.79 -1.95
N GLU A 393 145.20 -95.08 -0.89
CA GLU A 393 145.13 -96.36 -0.17
C GLU A 393 144.56 -96.31 1.26
N ALA A 394 144.39 -95.12 1.85
CA ALA A 394 143.97 -94.98 3.26
C ALA A 394 142.43 -95.09 3.46
N GLU A 395 141.64 -94.37 2.66
CA GLU A 395 140.20 -94.19 2.91
C GLU A 395 139.38 -95.47 2.65
N ARG A 396 139.91 -96.42 1.88
CA ARG A 396 139.35 -97.77 1.69
C ARG A 396 139.32 -98.64 2.96
N ARG A 397 139.78 -98.16 4.12
CA ARG A 397 139.84 -98.92 5.39
C ARG A 397 138.94 -98.44 6.53
N VAL A 398 138.67 -97.14 6.70
CA VAL A 398 138.16 -96.62 7.99
C VAL A 398 136.63 -96.66 8.13
N ASN A 399 135.84 -95.87 7.38
CA ASN A 399 134.40 -95.70 7.68
C ASN A 399 133.49 -96.89 7.26
N ARG A 400 134.09 -98.08 7.21
CA ARG A 400 133.45 -99.38 7.46
C ARG A 400 132.98 -99.49 8.93
N LEU A 401 133.61 -98.74 9.83
CA LEU A 401 133.12 -98.25 11.13
C LEU A 401 132.40 -96.91 10.85
N ALA A 402 131.08 -96.75 10.83
CA ALA A 402 130.13 -97.15 11.86
C ALA A 402 128.70 -96.82 11.35
N ARG A 403 127.70 -97.71 11.28
CA ARG A 403 127.48 -99.02 11.92
C ARG A 403 127.48 -99.04 13.45
N GLU A 404 127.75 -97.91 14.09
CA GLU A 404 127.75 -97.71 15.55
C GLU A 404 126.95 -96.47 15.98
N GLN A 405 126.48 -95.62 15.04
CA GLN A 405 125.28 -94.80 15.29
C GLN A 405 123.97 -95.62 15.20
N LEU A 406 124.10 -96.93 14.95
CA LEU A 406 123.32 -97.96 15.65
C LEU A 406 123.63 -97.89 17.17
N ALA A 407 123.25 -96.78 17.82
CA ALA A 407 123.35 -96.58 19.26
C ALA A 407 122.50 -95.39 19.75
N ALA A 408 122.72 -94.17 19.25
CA ALA A 408 122.14 -92.97 19.86
C ALA A 408 120.59 -92.93 19.85
N LEU A 409 119.96 -93.51 18.82
CA LEU A 409 118.49 -93.66 18.75
C LEU A 409 117.90 -94.71 19.72
N ILE A 410 118.73 -95.46 20.46
CA ILE A 410 118.29 -96.17 21.67
C ILE A 410 117.74 -95.18 22.70
N ALA A 411 118.33 -93.98 22.73
CA ALA A 411 118.39 -93.06 23.87
C ALA A 411 117.09 -93.01 24.70
N ARG A 412 115.94 -92.85 24.04
CA ARG A 412 114.60 -92.84 24.66
C ARG A 412 114.45 -91.84 25.83
N LEU A 413 115.34 -90.85 25.85
CA LEU A 413 115.33 -89.62 26.63
C LEU A 413 114.65 -88.53 25.77
N GLY A 414 113.33 -88.31 25.82
CA GLY A 414 112.35 -88.88 26.77
C GLY A 414 112.60 -88.44 28.20
N GLU A 415 111.92 -89.08 29.16
CA GLU A 415 112.04 -88.91 30.63
C GLU A 415 111.80 -87.47 31.19
N THR A 416 111.68 -86.46 30.32
CA THR A 416 111.70 -85.02 30.67
C THR A 416 110.54 -84.23 30.07
N ALA A 417 110.14 -84.55 28.82
CA ALA A 417 108.80 -84.21 28.33
C ALA A 417 107.69 -84.92 29.15
N GLU A 418 108.08 -85.97 29.86
CA GLU A 418 107.27 -86.86 30.71
C GLU A 418 106.75 -86.20 32.00
N ALA A 419 106.85 -84.86 32.11
CA ALA A 419 106.19 -84.05 33.14
C ALA A 419 105.10 -83.09 32.60
N LEU A 420 104.98 -82.88 31.27
CA LEU A 420 103.68 -82.41 30.73
C LEU A 420 102.59 -83.47 30.93
N HIS A 421 103.03 -84.74 31.05
CA HIS A 421 102.26 -85.86 31.59
C HIS A 421 101.66 -85.60 33.00
N SER A 422 102.16 -84.61 33.78
CA SER A 422 101.83 -84.49 35.19
C SER A 422 100.79 -83.42 35.57
N ARG A 423 100.40 -82.46 34.70
CA ARG A 423 99.08 -81.76 34.81
C ARG A 423 98.46 -81.02 33.59
N ILE A 424 98.99 -81.14 32.36
CA ILE A 424 98.05 -81.12 31.19
C ILE A 424 97.05 -82.28 31.36
N SER A 425 97.54 -83.38 31.92
CA SER A 425 96.77 -84.36 32.70
C SER A 425 96.13 -83.77 33.98
N HIS A 426 95.27 -82.74 33.89
CA HIS A 426 93.83 -82.99 34.10
C HIS A 426 92.89 -81.78 33.84
N LEU A 427 93.23 -80.55 34.28
CA LEU A 427 92.17 -79.61 34.72
C LEU A 427 91.66 -78.56 33.72
N GLU A 428 92.44 -78.08 32.76
CA GLU A 428 91.93 -77.11 31.76
C GLU A 428 91.02 -77.76 30.70
N ALA A 429 90.74 -79.05 30.88
CA ALA A 429 89.62 -79.81 30.34
C ALA A 429 88.23 -79.32 30.84
N GLN A 430 87.99 -78.00 30.85
CA GLN A 430 86.73 -77.37 31.26
C GLN A 430 86.26 -76.19 30.39
N LEU A 431 87.07 -75.67 29.44
CA LEU A 431 86.73 -74.46 28.66
C LEU A 431 86.69 -74.61 27.14
N THR A 432 86.55 -75.84 26.64
CA THR A 432 86.34 -76.13 25.20
C THR A 432 84.88 -75.90 24.76
N GLU A 433 84.30 -74.70 24.96
CA GLU A 433 82.82 -74.51 24.81
C GLU A 433 82.26 -73.35 23.91
N THR A 434 82.80 -72.10 23.78
CA THR A 434 82.03 -70.98 23.10
C THR A 434 82.73 -69.72 22.43
N ARG A 435 82.37 -69.38 21.15
CA ARG A 435 81.82 -68.09 20.50
C ARG A 435 82.55 -66.68 20.46
N GLU A 436 82.23 -65.65 19.61
CA GLU A 436 81.90 -65.46 18.13
C GLU A 436 81.62 -63.97 17.60
N GLN A 437 81.85 -63.66 16.28
CA GLN A 437 81.22 -62.63 15.32
C GLN A 437 81.58 -61.07 15.24
N LEU A 438 80.90 -60.26 14.35
CA LEU A 438 81.46 -59.12 13.49
C LEU A 438 80.53 -57.89 13.03
N SER A 439 81.13 -56.75 12.55
CA SER A 439 80.70 -55.69 11.52
C SER A 439 79.65 -54.53 11.78
N VAL A 440 79.37 -53.48 10.91
CA VAL A 440 80.17 -52.31 10.33
C VAL A 440 79.35 -51.26 9.42
N ASP A 441 79.81 -49.97 9.25
CA ASP A 441 79.59 -48.92 8.13
C ASP A 441 78.52 -47.71 8.08
N HIS A 442 78.83 -46.59 7.31
CA HIS A 442 78.07 -45.57 6.43
C HIS A 442 77.02 -44.36 6.73
N ARG A 443 77.30 -43.08 6.25
CA ARG A 443 76.51 -41.99 5.45
C ARG A 443 75.56 -40.75 5.94
N PRO A 444 75.09 -39.75 5.05
CA PRO A 444 74.52 -38.35 5.35
C PRO A 444 73.28 -37.68 4.52
N GLN A 445 72.89 -36.36 4.71
CA GLN A 445 72.18 -35.29 3.82
C GLN A 445 70.67 -34.71 3.93
N GLN A 446 70.47 -33.39 3.60
CA GLN A 446 69.35 -32.50 3.02
C GLN A 446 67.87 -32.21 3.58
N ARG A 447 66.82 -31.86 2.73
CA ARG A 447 65.57 -30.98 2.97
C ARG A 447 64.29 -31.36 2.08
N PRO A 448 63.07 -30.68 1.88
CA PRO A 448 62.46 -29.32 2.16
C PRO A 448 60.92 -29.19 2.64
N SER A 449 59.94 -28.48 1.96
CA SER A 449 58.63 -27.92 2.53
C SER A 449 57.32 -27.72 1.66
N GLY A 450 56.06 -27.73 2.23
CA GLY A 450 54.84 -26.96 1.71
C GLY A 450 53.31 -27.42 1.82
N ARG A 451 52.40 -26.56 2.37
CA ARG A 451 50.92 -26.19 2.14
C ARG A 451 49.63 -27.13 2.13
N PHE A 452 48.70 -26.87 3.11
CA PHE A 452 47.18 -26.71 3.08
C PHE A 452 46.19 -27.86 2.61
N VAL A 453 44.81 -27.84 2.68
CA VAL A 453 43.72 -26.80 2.91
C VAL A 453 42.41 -27.27 3.70
N ILE A 454 41.15 -26.95 3.29
CA ILE A 454 39.84 -26.91 4.07
C ILE A 454 38.58 -27.27 3.20
N ALA A 455 37.39 -27.59 3.80
CA ALA A 455 36.04 -27.42 3.19
C ALA A 455 34.90 -27.06 4.20
N ILE A 456 33.90 -26.23 3.80
CA ILE A 456 32.64 -25.83 4.51
C ILE A 456 31.52 -25.53 3.46
N LYS A 457 30.22 -25.63 3.83
CA LYS A 457 29.02 -25.30 3.00
C LYS A 457 28.19 -24.16 3.62
N PRO A 458 27.58 -23.23 2.84
CA PRO A 458 28.10 -22.49 1.69
C PRO A 458 28.74 -21.14 2.17
N PRO A 459 29.40 -20.35 1.30
CA PRO A 459 28.69 -19.46 0.35
C PRO A 459 29.26 -19.57 -1.08
N LEU A 460 28.76 -18.73 -2.00
CA LEU A 460 29.47 -18.38 -3.25
C LEU A 460 30.93 -18.04 -2.87
N ARG A 461 31.89 -18.83 -3.38
CA ARG A 461 33.28 -18.73 -2.93
C ARG A 461 33.86 -17.35 -3.29
N PRO A 462 34.60 -16.67 -2.40
CA PRO A 462 35.25 -15.41 -2.72
C PRO A 462 36.21 -15.60 -3.90
N VAL A 463 35.79 -15.08 -5.05
CA VAL A 463 36.41 -15.36 -6.35
C VAL A 463 37.82 -14.77 -6.39
N SER A 464 38.84 -15.59 -6.68
CA SER A 464 40.22 -15.10 -6.70
C SER A 464 40.41 -13.98 -7.74
N ARG A 465 41.29 -13.01 -7.50
CA ARG A 465 41.54 -11.89 -8.45
C ARG A 465 41.95 -12.35 -9.86
N LYS A 466 42.48 -13.57 -10.03
CA LYS A 466 42.73 -14.18 -11.35
C LYS A 466 41.44 -14.70 -11.98
N GLN A 467 40.64 -15.43 -11.20
CA GLN A 467 39.36 -16.02 -11.60
C GLN A 467 38.36 -14.92 -11.98
N TYR A 468 38.21 -13.88 -11.15
CA TYR A 468 37.35 -12.72 -11.41
C TYR A 468 37.69 -12.04 -12.75
N LYS A 469 38.99 -11.78 -13.01
CA LYS A 469 39.45 -11.20 -14.28
C LYS A 469 39.23 -12.12 -15.49
N HIS A 470 39.11 -13.42 -15.30
CA HIS A 470 38.74 -14.36 -16.36
C HIS A 470 37.23 -14.37 -16.57
N ASP A 471 36.43 -14.45 -15.51
CA ASP A 471 34.96 -14.52 -15.60
C ASP A 471 34.37 -13.24 -16.18
N ARG A 472 34.95 -12.07 -15.82
CA ARG A 472 34.67 -10.78 -16.48
C ARG A 472 34.94 -10.82 -17.98
N ARG A 473 36.06 -11.43 -18.41
CA ARG A 473 36.39 -11.59 -19.85
C ARG A 473 35.43 -12.53 -20.56
N LEU A 474 34.98 -13.61 -19.92
CA LEU A 474 33.97 -14.51 -20.51
C LEU A 474 32.67 -13.76 -20.78
N LEU A 475 32.18 -12.98 -19.82
CA LEU A 475 30.95 -12.20 -20.00
C LEU A 475 31.11 -11.13 -21.08
N THR A 476 32.18 -10.32 -21.05
CA THR A 476 32.45 -9.30 -22.08
C THR A 476 32.65 -9.90 -23.49
N ALA A 477 33.10 -11.16 -23.60
CA ALA A 477 33.24 -11.86 -24.88
C ALA A 477 31.97 -12.62 -25.31
N SER A 478 30.94 -12.70 -24.46
CA SER A 478 29.71 -13.44 -24.74
C SER A 478 28.62 -12.53 -25.31
N THR A 479 27.85 -13.04 -26.27
CA THR A 479 26.64 -12.36 -26.79
C THR A 479 25.43 -12.49 -25.84
N LEU A 480 25.57 -13.23 -24.73
CA LEU A 480 24.50 -13.47 -23.75
C LEU A 480 24.54 -12.51 -22.55
N PHE A 481 25.53 -11.62 -22.48
CA PHE A 481 25.55 -10.48 -21.57
C PHE A 481 25.38 -9.18 -22.38
N ASP A 482 24.19 -8.61 -22.40
CA ASP A 482 23.96 -7.31 -23.04
C ASP A 482 24.19 -6.21 -22.00
N ALA A 483 25.41 -5.66 -22.00
CA ALA A 483 25.79 -4.60 -21.08
C ALA A 483 24.92 -3.33 -21.24
N ALA A 484 24.41 -3.03 -22.44
CA ALA A 484 23.60 -1.84 -22.68
C ALA A 484 22.14 -2.03 -22.27
N TRP A 485 21.57 -3.22 -22.44
CA TRP A 485 20.28 -3.57 -21.84
C TRP A 485 20.39 -3.68 -20.32
N TYR A 486 21.34 -4.46 -19.80
CA TYR A 486 21.55 -4.63 -18.36
C TYR A 486 21.78 -3.28 -17.64
N ALA A 487 22.51 -2.35 -18.27
CA ALA A 487 22.66 -0.99 -17.76
C ALA A 487 21.31 -0.27 -17.63
N ARG A 488 20.46 -0.31 -18.67
CA ARG A 488 19.15 0.36 -18.67
C ARG A 488 18.12 -0.33 -17.77
N THR A 489 18.23 -1.63 -17.54
CA THR A 489 17.28 -2.40 -16.71
C THR A 489 17.64 -2.40 -15.23
N TYR A 490 18.92 -2.39 -14.85
CA TYR A 490 19.37 -2.58 -13.46
C TYR A 490 20.38 -1.54 -12.95
N LEU A 491 20.81 -0.57 -13.78
CA LEU A 491 21.79 0.47 -13.42
C LEU A 491 21.41 1.87 -13.97
N ALA A 492 20.16 2.09 -14.39
CA ALA A 492 19.72 3.40 -14.90
C ALA A 492 19.95 4.51 -13.86
N ASP A 493 19.70 4.19 -12.59
CA ASP A 493 19.88 5.07 -11.43
C ASP A 493 21.32 5.00 -10.85
N LEU A 494 22.21 4.20 -11.44
CA LEU A 494 23.61 4.01 -11.02
C LEU A 494 24.61 4.23 -12.19
N PRO A 495 24.58 5.40 -12.87
CA PRO A 495 25.48 5.71 -13.96
C PRO A 495 26.94 5.76 -13.50
N GLY A 496 27.77 4.86 -14.01
CA GLY A 496 29.22 4.82 -13.76
C GLY A 496 29.75 3.47 -13.24
N LEU A 497 28.89 2.55 -12.80
CA LEU A 497 29.28 1.15 -12.58
C LEU A 497 29.38 0.40 -13.92
N ASP A 498 30.43 -0.40 -14.11
CA ASP A 498 30.51 -1.30 -15.27
C ASP A 498 29.46 -2.43 -15.14
N PRO A 499 28.54 -2.61 -16.10
CA PRO A 499 27.49 -3.62 -16.03
C PRO A 499 27.98 -5.04 -15.74
N VAL A 500 29.13 -5.43 -16.33
CA VAL A 500 29.72 -6.76 -16.15
C VAL A 500 30.22 -6.95 -14.72
N ASP A 501 30.92 -5.96 -14.17
CA ASP A 501 31.39 -5.98 -12.78
C ASP A 501 30.19 -5.96 -11.80
N HIS A 502 29.13 -5.21 -12.08
CA HIS A 502 27.91 -5.21 -11.25
C HIS A 502 27.23 -6.58 -11.22
N TYR A 503 27.08 -7.24 -12.37
CA TYR A 503 26.45 -8.57 -12.43
C TYR A 503 27.26 -9.64 -11.70
N LEU A 504 28.59 -9.62 -11.85
CA LEU A 504 29.48 -10.60 -11.20
C LEU A 504 29.60 -10.40 -9.68
N THR A 505 29.37 -9.20 -9.16
CA THR A 505 29.54 -8.88 -7.73
C THR A 505 28.24 -8.77 -6.94
N ILE A 506 27.16 -8.30 -7.56
CA ILE A 506 25.88 -7.99 -6.90
C ILE A 506 24.71 -8.62 -7.64
N GLY A 507 24.55 -8.36 -8.94
CA GLY A 507 23.36 -8.76 -9.71
C GLY A 507 23.04 -10.26 -9.66
N VAL A 508 24.08 -11.10 -9.67
CA VAL A 508 23.92 -12.57 -9.52
C VAL A 508 23.31 -12.98 -8.18
N TYR A 509 23.61 -12.28 -7.07
CA TYR A 509 23.06 -12.59 -5.75
C TYR A 509 21.59 -12.19 -5.65
N HIS A 510 21.17 -11.18 -6.42
CA HIS A 510 19.77 -10.77 -6.57
C HIS A 510 19.03 -11.53 -7.68
N GLY A 511 19.69 -12.49 -8.35
CA GLY A 511 19.08 -13.32 -9.40
C GLY A 511 18.78 -12.58 -10.72
N TYR A 512 19.29 -11.35 -10.91
CA TYR A 512 19.00 -10.52 -12.08
C TYR A 512 19.36 -11.22 -13.40
N HIS A 513 18.65 -10.87 -14.47
CA HIS A 513 18.91 -11.41 -15.80
C HIS A 513 20.06 -10.65 -16.49
N PRO A 514 21.09 -11.29 -17.04
CA PRO A 514 22.20 -10.61 -17.73
C PRO A 514 21.84 -10.10 -19.14
N SER A 515 20.78 -10.64 -19.74
CA SER A 515 20.19 -10.18 -21.01
C SER A 515 18.79 -10.76 -21.19
N PRO A 516 17.98 -10.30 -22.15
CA PRO A 516 16.71 -10.95 -22.51
C PRO A 516 16.86 -12.37 -23.06
N ALA A 517 18.08 -12.80 -23.42
CA ALA A 517 18.37 -14.13 -23.95
C ALA A 517 18.73 -15.17 -22.87
N PHE A 518 18.83 -14.76 -21.60
CA PHE A 518 19.22 -15.62 -20.49
C PHE A 518 18.40 -15.31 -19.23
N ASP A 519 17.46 -16.19 -18.88
CA ASP A 519 16.67 -16.09 -17.65
C ASP A 519 17.39 -16.83 -16.51
N THR A 520 18.14 -16.07 -15.70
CA THR A 520 18.79 -16.53 -14.47
C THR A 520 17.86 -17.34 -13.53
N HIS A 521 16.59 -16.95 -13.39
CA HIS A 521 15.65 -17.63 -12.48
C HIS A 521 15.13 -18.94 -13.07
N HIS A 522 14.85 -18.99 -14.38
CA HIS A 522 14.57 -20.26 -15.08
C HIS A 522 15.79 -21.18 -15.04
N TYR A 523 16.97 -20.67 -15.41
CA TYR A 523 18.20 -21.47 -15.47
C TYR A 523 18.53 -22.10 -14.12
N LEU A 524 18.47 -21.35 -13.02
CA LEU A 524 18.71 -21.90 -11.67
C LEU A 524 17.61 -22.86 -11.20
N ARG A 525 16.35 -22.67 -11.64
CA ARG A 525 15.23 -23.56 -11.29
C ARG A 525 15.32 -24.92 -12.01
N VAL A 526 15.83 -24.93 -13.25
CA VAL A 526 16.04 -26.16 -14.03
C VAL A 526 17.36 -26.85 -13.65
N ASN A 527 18.36 -26.09 -13.19
CA ASN A 527 19.72 -26.59 -12.91
C ASN A 527 20.09 -26.42 -11.42
N PRO A 528 19.56 -27.26 -10.50
CA PRO A 528 19.81 -27.16 -9.07
C PRO A 528 21.26 -27.53 -8.66
N ASP A 529 21.98 -28.24 -9.53
CA ASP A 529 23.43 -28.49 -9.41
C ASP A 529 24.23 -27.17 -9.40
N VAL A 530 23.83 -26.20 -10.22
CA VAL A 530 24.43 -24.86 -10.26
C VAL A 530 24.15 -24.11 -8.94
N VAL A 531 22.95 -24.25 -8.37
CA VAL A 531 22.59 -23.67 -7.06
C VAL A 531 23.45 -24.26 -5.94
N GLU A 532 23.57 -25.60 -5.85
CA GLU A 532 24.39 -26.26 -4.82
C GLU A 532 25.88 -25.93 -4.94
N SER A 533 26.38 -25.77 -6.16
CA SER A 533 27.79 -25.46 -6.43
C SER A 533 28.20 -24.04 -6.04
N GLY A 534 27.23 -23.11 -5.94
CA GLY A 534 27.49 -21.69 -5.69
C GLY A 534 28.31 -21.03 -6.80
N PHE A 535 28.04 -21.37 -8.08
CA PHE A 535 28.61 -20.69 -9.25
C PHE A 535 27.72 -19.54 -9.75
N ASN A 536 28.32 -18.57 -10.45
CA ASN A 536 27.52 -17.59 -11.19
C ASN A 536 26.81 -18.31 -12.38
N PRO A 537 25.49 -18.16 -12.56
CA PRO A 537 24.71 -18.97 -13.51
C PRO A 537 25.13 -18.79 -14.97
N LEU A 538 25.36 -17.54 -15.40
CA LEU A 538 25.82 -17.27 -16.76
C LEU A 538 27.27 -17.75 -16.97
N VAL A 539 28.15 -17.57 -15.97
CA VAL A 539 29.53 -18.10 -16.02
C VAL A 539 29.54 -19.63 -16.10
N HIS A 540 28.60 -20.32 -15.45
CA HIS A 540 28.42 -21.76 -15.56
C HIS A 540 27.94 -22.15 -16.97
N TYR A 541 26.93 -21.45 -17.48
CA TYR A 541 26.38 -21.71 -18.81
C TYR A 541 27.42 -21.53 -19.93
N LEU A 542 28.16 -20.43 -19.91
CA LEU A 542 29.21 -20.10 -20.89
C LEU A 542 30.44 -21.03 -20.84
N ARG A 543 30.60 -21.83 -19.78
CA ARG A 543 31.70 -22.80 -19.65
C ARG A 543 31.30 -24.24 -19.94
N PHE A 544 30.11 -24.62 -19.49
CA PHE A 544 29.68 -26.02 -19.42
C PHE A 544 28.29 -26.16 -20.02
N GLY A 545 27.31 -25.38 -19.54
CA GLY A 545 25.91 -25.56 -19.91
C GLY A 545 25.59 -25.44 -21.40
N GLN A 546 26.29 -24.59 -22.16
CA GLN A 546 26.12 -24.48 -23.61
C GLN A 546 26.68 -25.70 -24.37
N ALA A 547 27.75 -26.32 -23.87
CA ALA A 547 28.30 -27.56 -24.44
C ALA A 547 27.50 -28.81 -24.00
N GLU A 548 26.83 -28.72 -22.85
CA GLU A 548 25.92 -29.74 -22.30
C GLU A 548 24.49 -29.63 -22.86
N GLY A 549 24.20 -28.63 -23.71
CA GLY A 549 22.89 -28.47 -24.36
C GLY A 549 21.75 -28.06 -23.42
N ARG A 550 22.04 -27.35 -22.33
CA ARG A 550 21.04 -26.84 -21.37
C ARG A 550 20.35 -25.58 -21.90
N ASP A 551 19.07 -25.37 -21.61
CA ASP A 551 18.34 -24.17 -22.06
C ASP A 551 18.67 -22.92 -21.22
N SER A 552 18.95 -21.78 -21.87
CA SER A 552 19.27 -20.51 -21.20
C SER A 552 18.06 -19.67 -20.79
N LYS A 553 16.91 -19.91 -21.40
CA LYS A 553 15.60 -19.28 -21.15
C LYS A 553 14.51 -20.29 -21.53
N PRO A 554 13.25 -20.14 -21.10
CA PRO A 554 12.18 -20.98 -21.65
C PRO A 554 12.10 -20.80 -23.18
N VAL A 555 11.84 -21.90 -23.89
CA VAL A 555 11.48 -21.87 -25.30
C VAL A 555 10.06 -21.29 -25.42
N GLU A 556 9.89 -20.38 -26.38
CA GLU A 556 8.61 -19.80 -26.76
C GLU A 556 8.26 -20.39 -28.14
N ASP A 557 7.09 -21.03 -28.25
CA ASP A 557 6.56 -21.68 -29.47
C ASP A 557 5.99 -20.66 -30.47
#